data_AF-A0A1K2HK85-F1
#
_entry.id   AF-A0A1K2HK85-F1
#
_cell.length_a   1.000
_cell.length_b   1.000
_cell.length_c   1.000
_cell.angle_alpha   90.00
_cell.angle_beta   90.00
_cell.angle_gamma   90.00
#
_symmetry.space_group_name_H-M   'P 1'
#
loop_
_entity.id
_entity.type
_entity.pdbx_description
1 polymer ?
#
loop_
_entity_poly.entity_id
_entity_poly.type
_entity_poly.pdbx_seq_one_letter_code
_entity_poly.pdbx_strand_id
1 'polypeptide(L)' 'MTRVDRSYSPYKEVREYQDRAMMKWQGFYLSEHTTAMREDKAPKKYYAIKVIGYLI' A
#
# COMPACT_ATOMS: atom_id res chain seq x y z
N MET A 1 10.20 14.95 -13.34
CA MET A 1 9.76 15.40 -11.99
C MET A 1 10.09 16.87 -11.88
N THR A 2 9.11 17.77 -11.90
CA THR A 2 9.37 19.21 -11.76
C THR A 2 9.72 19.53 -10.31
N ARG A 3 10.86 20.18 -10.10
CA ARG A 3 11.31 20.60 -8.76
C ARG A 3 10.32 21.62 -8.21
N VAL A 4 9.73 21.31 -7.05
CA VAL A 4 8.85 22.24 -6.33
C VAL A 4 9.71 23.37 -5.79
N ASP A 5 9.35 24.63 -6.07
CA ASP A 5 10.01 25.76 -5.43
C ASP A 5 9.56 25.85 -3.97
N ARG A 6 10.54 25.88 -3.07
CA ARG A 6 10.35 25.98 -1.62
C ARG A 6 11.14 27.14 -1.02
N SER A 7 11.58 28.08 -1.86
CA SER A 7 12.35 29.28 -1.50
C SER A 7 11.72 30.11 -0.37
N TYR A 8 10.39 30.04 -0.23
CA TYR A 8 9.62 30.70 0.81
C TYR A 8 9.88 30.19 2.25
N SER A 9 10.46 29.00 2.42
CA SER A 9 10.68 28.43 3.75
C SER A 9 11.90 29.03 4.45
N PRO A 10 11.80 29.44 5.74
CA PRO A 10 12.95 29.94 6.51
C PRO A 10 13.96 28.82 6.84
N TYR A 11 13.51 27.56 6.83
CA TYR A 11 14.33 26.39 7.16
C TYR A 11 15.09 25.89 5.93
N LYS A 12 16.41 25.67 6.08
CA LYS A 12 17.31 25.17 5.01
C LYS A 12 16.96 23.74 4.62
N GLU A 13 16.62 22.94 5.62
CA GLU A 13 16.23 21.53 5.51
C GLU A 13 15.08 21.35 4.53
N VAL A 14 14.07 22.24 4.58
CA VAL A 14 12.89 22.19 3.71
C VAL A 14 13.23 22.57 2.27
N ARG A 15 14.13 23.55 2.08
CA ARG A 15 14.57 24.04 0.76
C ARG A 15 15.42 23.02 0.04
N GLU A 16 16.26 22.30 0.78
CA GLU A 16 17.19 21.29 0.25
C GLU A 16 16.59 19.89 0.22
N TYR A 17 15.43 19.67 0.85
CA TYR A 17 14.78 18.36 0.88
C TYR A 17 14.50 17.82 -0.52
N GLN A 18 15.07 16.66 -0.82
CA GLN A 18 14.76 15.89 -2.02
C GLN A 18 13.84 14.72 -1.66
N ASP A 19 12.66 14.70 -2.26
CA ASP A 19 11.76 13.55 -2.10
C ASP A 19 12.40 12.34 -2.79
N ARG A 20 12.65 11.29 -2.02
CA ARG A 20 13.19 10.02 -2.53
C ARG A 20 12.13 9.20 -3.29
N ALA A 21 10.94 9.77 -3.50
CA ALA A 21 9.83 9.21 -4.23
C ALA A 21 9.55 7.78 -3.76
N MET A 22 9.56 6.80 -4.67
CA MET A 22 9.26 5.41 -4.34
C MET A 22 10.30 4.76 -3.42
N MET A 23 11.54 5.26 -3.35
CA MET A 23 12.54 4.70 -2.41
C MET A 23 12.10 4.86 -0.96
N LYS A 24 11.34 5.91 -0.61
CA LYS A 24 10.79 6.06 0.75
C LYS A 24 9.70 5.03 1.06
N TRP A 25 9.01 4.53 0.02
CA TRP A 25 7.90 3.60 0.13
C TRP A 25 8.30 2.13 -0.07
N GLN A 26 9.55 1.85 -0.43
CA GLN A 26 10.03 0.48 -0.70
C GLN A 26 9.75 -0.49 0.44
N GLY A 27 9.98 -0.08 1.70
CA GLY A 27 9.71 -0.93 2.87
C GLY A 27 8.24 -1.32 3.01
N PHE A 28 7.34 -0.34 2.85
CA PHE A 28 5.90 -0.56 2.88
C PHE A 28 5.47 -1.50 1.76
N TYR A 29 5.90 -1.22 0.52
CA TYR A 29 5.60 -2.06 -0.64
C TYR A 29 6.00 -3.52 -0.42
N LEU A 30 7.21 -3.77 0.09
CA LEU A 30 7.69 -5.11 0.37
C LEU A 30 6.86 -5.78 1.46
N SER A 31 6.56 -5.08 2.57
CA SER A 31 5.76 -5.65 3.66
C SER A 31 4.35 -6.05 3.21
N GLU A 32 3.67 -5.21 2.42
CA GLU A 32 2.34 -5.49 1.89
C GLU A 32 2.36 -6.65 0.89
N HIS A 33 3.33 -6.66 -0.04
CA HIS A 33 3.46 -7.75 -1.01
C HIS A 33 3.76 -9.09 -0.33
N THR A 34 4.64 -9.10 0.66
CA THR A 34 4.98 -10.34 1.39
C THR A 34 3.79 -10.84 2.20
N THR A 35 3.00 -9.94 2.77
CA THR A 35 1.77 -10.26 3.50
C THR A 35 0.72 -10.85 2.56
N ALA A 36 0.46 -10.21 1.42
CA ALA A 36 -0.48 -10.70 0.41
C ALA A 36 -0.09 -12.09 -0.12
N MET A 37 1.20 -12.32 -0.39
CA MET A 37 1.68 -13.65 -0.79
C MET A 37 1.46 -14.71 0.29
N ARG A 38 1.58 -14.35 1.56
CA ARG A 38 1.33 -15.27 2.68
C ARG A 38 -0.16 -15.59 2.82
N GLU A 39 -1.03 -14.60 2.64
CA GLU A 39 -2.48 -14.77 2.67
C GLU A 39 -2.99 -15.62 1.51
N ASP A 40 -2.43 -15.44 0.31
CA ASP A 40 -2.79 -16.27 -0.85
C ASP A 40 -2.41 -17.73 -0.65
N LYS A 41 -1.27 -17.98 0.02
CA LYS A 41 -0.81 -19.33 0.40
C LYS A 41 -1.58 -19.94 1.57
N ALA A 42 -2.35 -19.14 2.31
CA ALA A 42 -3.09 -19.62 3.47
C ALA A 42 -4.26 -20.52 3.04
N PRO A 43 -4.66 -21.51 3.86
CA PRO A 43 -5.80 -22.36 3.56
C PRO A 43 -7.08 -21.52 3.45
N LYS A 44 -7.74 -21.57 2.29
CA LYS A 44 -8.98 -20.85 2.02
C LYS A 44 -10.12 -21.51 2.80
N LYS A 45 -10.78 -20.74 3.68
CA LYS A 45 -11.96 -21.19 4.42
C LYS A 45 -13.20 -20.98 3.56
N TYR A 46 -13.74 -22.08 3.03
CA TYR A 46 -15.01 -22.06 2.31
C TYR A 46 -16.16 -22.21 3.30
N TYR A 47 -17.16 -21.33 3.19
CA TYR A 47 -18.40 -21.44 3.95
C TYR A 47 -19.45 -22.06 3.04
N ALA A 48 -20.06 -23.15 3.48
CA ALA A 48 -21.18 -23.77 2.76
C ALA A 48 -22.40 -22.84 2.87
N ILE A 49 -22.77 -22.20 1.75
CA ILE A 49 -24.02 -21.45 1.66
C ILE A 49 -25.12 -22.46 1.36
N LYS A 50 -25.99 -22.71 2.33
CA LYS A 50 -27.15 -23.59 2.15
C LYS A 50 -28.30 -22.75 1.58
N VAL A 51 -28.52 -22.84 0.27
CA VAL A 51 -29.72 -22.27 -0.36
C VAL A 51 -30.87 -23.24 -0.15
N ILE A 52 -31.75 -22.96 0.82
CA ILE A 52 -33.01 -23.68 1.02
C ILE A 52 -34.09 -22.87 0.30
N GLY A 53 -34.43 -23.27 -0.91
CA GLY A 53 -35.59 -22.74 -1.64
C GLY A 53 -36.60 -23.87 -1.86
N TYR A 54 -37.88 -23.58 -1.69
CA TYR A 54 -38.96 -24.43 -2.19
C TYR A 54 -39.30 -23.99 -3.61
N LEU A 55 -39.39 -24.95 -4.54
CA LEU A 55 -39.94 -24.72 -5.87
C LEU A 55 -41.47 -24.57 -5.70
N ILE A 56 -42.01 -23.40 -6.08
CA ILE A 56 -43.46 -23.15 -6.17
C ILE A 56 -43.99 -23.80 -7.45
#